data_AF-A0A0J6KK15-F1
#
_entry.id   AF-A0A0J6KK15-F1
#
_cell.length_a   1.000
_cell.length_b   1.000
_cell.length_c   1.000
_cell.angle_alpha   90.00
_cell.angle_beta   90.00
_cell.angle_gamma   90.00
#
_symmetry.space_group_name_H-M   'P 1'
#
loop_
_entity.id
_entity.type
_entity.pdbx_description
1 polymer ?
#
loop_
_entity_poly.entity_id
_entity_poly.type
_entity_poly.pdbx_seq_one_letter_code
_entity_poly.pdbx_strand_id
1 'polypeptide(L)'
;MTFATFPSALSPPACPLCAGEPHDPNSAAPLEQLRLCLHQLPSAAGDMVALGALGRQLSRSHAELDALLLQGTIDLRAAHLSLQALLTLLQRRDEPLLFSSEEALALLEPVQQRLQLGLQRINRVF
;
A
#
# COMPACT_ATOMS: atom_id res chain seq x y z
N MET A 1 10.50 -40.51 -24.37
CA MET A 1 9.14 -40.81 -23.88
C MET A 1 9.26 -41.58 -22.59
N THR A 2 8.72 -41.04 -21.48
CA THR A 2 8.05 -41.72 -20.35
C THR A 2 7.87 -40.67 -19.25
N PHE A 3 6.63 -40.25 -19.05
CA PHE A 3 6.20 -39.38 -17.95
C PHE A 3 6.20 -40.18 -16.65
N ALA A 4 6.77 -39.62 -15.59
CA ALA A 4 6.57 -40.15 -14.25
C ALA A 4 5.24 -39.64 -13.68
N THR A 5 4.36 -40.58 -13.39
CA THR A 5 3.07 -40.41 -12.71
C THR A 5 3.30 -39.85 -11.30
N PHE A 6 2.64 -38.73 -10.98
CA PHE A 6 2.61 -38.17 -9.63
C PHE A 6 1.73 -39.03 -8.71
N PRO A 7 2.14 -39.34 -7.46
CA PRO A 7 1.22 -39.81 -6.44
C PRO A 7 0.34 -38.65 -5.96
N SER A 8 -0.97 -38.78 -6.11
CA SER A 8 -1.96 -37.89 -5.51
C SER A 8 -2.04 -38.08 -3.99
N ALA A 9 -2.32 -36.97 -3.31
CA ALA A 9 -2.76 -36.84 -1.92
C ALA A 9 -1.67 -36.90 -0.83
N LEU A 10 -0.92 -35.81 -0.71
CA LEU A 10 -0.62 -35.24 0.60
C LEU A 10 -1.45 -33.96 0.72
N SER A 11 -2.32 -33.92 1.73
CA SER A 11 -3.21 -32.81 2.05
C SER A 11 -2.45 -31.47 1.98
N PRO A 12 -3.04 -30.41 1.41
CA PRO A 12 -2.38 -29.12 1.37
C PRO A 12 -2.05 -28.68 2.81
N PRO A 13 -0.88 -28.04 3.03
CA PRO A 13 -0.63 -27.37 4.30
C PRO A 13 -1.80 -26.40 4.53
N ALA A 14 -2.38 -26.47 5.73
CA ALA A 14 -3.50 -25.64 6.14
C ALA A 14 -3.26 -24.19 5.68
N CYS A 15 -4.24 -23.64 4.94
CA CYS A 15 -4.22 -22.25 4.51
C CYS A 15 -3.81 -21.35 5.69
N PRO A 16 -2.73 -20.56 5.59
CA PRO A 16 -2.39 -19.59 6.62
C PRO A 16 -3.46 -18.49 6.77
N LEU A 17 -4.47 -18.48 5.89
CA LEU A 17 -5.67 -17.66 5.93
C LEU A 17 -6.78 -18.17 6.88
N CYS A 18 -6.58 -19.30 7.58
CA CYS A 18 -7.57 -19.86 8.51
C CYS A 18 -7.12 -19.87 9.99
N ALA A 19 -5.92 -19.39 10.30
CA ALA A 19 -5.55 -19.04 11.66
C ALA A 19 -6.04 -17.62 11.90
N GLY A 20 -6.99 -17.44 12.82
CA GLY A 20 -7.55 -16.15 13.16
C GLY A 20 -6.46 -15.10 13.25
N GLU A 21 -6.68 -13.97 12.55
CA GLU A 21 -5.83 -12.80 12.66
C GLU A 21 -5.59 -12.57 14.16
N PRO A 22 -4.33 -12.54 14.63
CA PRO A 22 -4.07 -11.94 15.91
C PRO A 22 -4.46 -10.48 15.71
N HIS A 23 -5.66 -10.13 16.17
CA HIS A 23 -6.11 -8.77 16.30
C HIS A 23 -5.21 -8.15 17.36
N ASP A 24 -4.04 -7.69 16.91
CA ASP A 24 -3.09 -6.95 17.71
C ASP A 24 -3.85 -5.71 18.21
N PRO A 25 -3.85 -5.40 19.52
CA PRO A 25 -4.51 -4.21 20.06
C PRO A 25 -3.87 -2.88 19.58
N ASN A 26 -2.96 -2.96 18.59
CA ASN A 26 -2.26 -1.87 17.93
C ASN A 26 -2.74 -1.66 16.47
N SER A 27 -3.89 -2.21 16.08
CA SER A 27 -4.49 -2.14 14.74
C SER A 27 -5.02 -0.74 14.33
N ALA A 28 -4.64 0.30 15.07
CA ALA A 28 -4.96 1.68 14.73
C ALA A 28 -4.07 2.14 13.57
N ALA A 29 -4.62 2.91 12.63
CA ALA A 29 -3.85 3.53 11.56
C ALA A 29 -2.69 4.36 12.15
N PRO A 30 -1.54 4.51 11.45
CA PRO A 30 -0.37 5.19 11.99
C PRO A 30 -0.66 6.60 12.53
N LEU A 31 -1.60 7.32 11.89
CA LEU A 31 -2.02 8.64 12.34
C LEU A 31 -2.84 8.59 13.64
N GLU A 32 -3.66 7.56 13.81
CA GLU A 32 -4.43 7.30 15.03
C GLU A 32 -3.50 6.86 16.17
N GLN A 33 -2.51 6.00 15.90
CA GLN A 33 -1.47 5.64 16.87
C GLN A 33 -0.67 6.87 17.35
N LEU A 34 -0.33 7.77 16.42
CA LEU A 34 0.38 9.01 16.73
C LEU A 34 -0.48 9.93 17.61
N ARG A 35 -1.78 10.04 17.33
CA ARG A 35 -2.74 10.75 18.20
C ARG A 35 -2.79 10.14 19.59
N LEU A 36 -2.87 8.82 19.70
CA LEU A 36 -2.91 8.11 20.99
C LEU A 36 -1.62 8.35 21.80
N CYS A 37 -0.44 8.27 21.17
CA CYS A 37 0.83 8.58 21.83
C CYS A 37 0.85 10.02 22.37
N LEU A 38 0.38 11.00 21.58
CA LEU A 38 0.33 12.40 22.01
C LEU A 38 -0.61 12.60 23.21
N HIS A 39 -1.75 11.90 23.26
CA HIS A 39 -2.67 11.94 24.40
C HIS A 39 -2.09 11.31 25.67
N GLN A 40 -1.18 10.34 25.54
CA GLN A 40 -0.56 9.64 26.66
C GLN A 40 0.69 10.36 27.21
N LEU A 41 1.24 11.36 26.50
CA LEU A 41 2.41 12.11 26.95
C LEU A 41 2.24 12.76 28.34
N PRO A 42 1.10 13.42 28.67
CA PRO A 42 0.92 14.05 29.98
C PRO A 42 0.86 13.04 31.12
N SER A 43 0.29 11.85 30.90
CA SER A 43 0.18 10.81 31.93
C SER A 43 1.48 10.04 32.14
N ALA A 44 2.37 10.02 31.15
CA ALA A 44 3.72 9.47 31.28
C ALA A 44 4.73 10.46 31.90
N ALA A 45 4.30 11.70 32.19
CA ALA A 45 5.18 12.70 32.79
C ALA A 45 5.62 12.25 34.20
N GLY A 46 6.92 11.96 34.34
CA GLY A 46 7.53 11.48 35.59
C GLY A 46 7.87 9.99 35.60
N ASP A 47 7.39 9.21 34.64
CA ASP A 47 7.83 7.83 34.41
C ASP A 47 8.75 7.75 33.18
N MET A 48 10.07 7.71 33.44
CA MET A 48 11.10 7.64 32.40
C MET A 48 10.98 6.38 31.53
N VAL A 49 10.45 5.28 32.06
CA VAL A 49 10.28 4.03 31.31
C VAL A 49 9.08 4.17 30.36
N ALA A 50 7.96 4.68 30.86
CA ALA A 50 6.78 4.96 30.03
C ALA A 50 7.08 6.01 28.95
N LEU A 51 7.81 7.08 29.29
CA LEU A 51 8.22 8.11 28.33
C LEU A 51 9.14 7.53 27.24
N GLY A 52 10.09 6.67 27.62
CA GLY A 52 10.95 5.97 26.67
C GLY A 52 10.19 5.01 25.75
N ALA A 53 9.16 4.33 26.26
CA ALA A 53 8.29 3.47 25.46
C ALA A 53 7.44 4.29 24.47
N LEU A 54 6.82 5.39 24.93
CA LEU A 54 6.08 6.31 24.07
C LEU A 54 6.95 6.94 22.99
N GLY A 55 8.18 7.34 23.32
CA GLY A 55 9.13 7.87 22.34
C GLY A 55 9.43 6.87 21.22
N ARG A 56 9.66 5.59 21.56
CA ARG A 56 9.85 4.53 20.56
C ARG A 56 8.60 4.30 19.71
N GLN A 57 7.42 4.32 20.33
CA GLN A 57 6.16 4.15 19.60
C GLN A 57 5.93 5.30 18.62
N LEU A 58 6.12 6.54 19.07
CA LEU A 58 6.02 7.73 18.22
C LEU A 58 7.01 7.69 17.05
N SER A 59 8.27 7.31 17.29
CA SER A 59 9.25 7.17 16.20
C SER A 59 8.85 6.10 15.18
N ARG A 60 8.29 4.97 15.62
CA ARG A 60 7.82 3.91 14.72
C ARG A 60 6.62 4.37 13.89
N SER A 61 5.58 4.91 14.51
CA SER A 61 4.39 5.38 13.81
C SER A 61 4.72 6.53 12.85
N HIS A 62 5.64 7.42 13.20
CA HIS A 62 6.12 8.47 12.30
C HIS A 62 6.85 7.88 11.07
N ALA A 63 7.78 6.96 11.28
CA ALA A 63 8.52 6.33 10.18
C ALA A 63 7.59 5.54 9.24
N GLU A 64 6.58 4.86 9.79
CA GLU A 64 5.58 4.15 9.00
C GLU A 64 4.69 5.11 8.20
N LEU A 65 4.24 6.21 8.81
CA LEU A 65 3.46 7.25 8.15
C LEU A 65 4.23 7.88 6.99
N ASP A 66 5.50 8.25 7.21
CA ASP A 66 6.38 8.79 6.18
C ASP A 66 6.55 7.81 5.02
N ALA A 67 6.78 6.53 5.33
CA ALA A 67 6.96 5.50 4.31
C ALA A 67 5.69 5.32 3.46
N LEU A 68 4.52 5.23 4.09
CA LEU A 68 3.24 5.07 3.39
C LEU A 68 2.91 6.30 2.53
N LEU A 69 3.08 7.51 3.06
CA LEU A 69 2.83 8.74 2.32
C LEU A 69 3.79 8.89 1.14
N LEU A 70 5.09 8.64 1.35
CA LEU A 70 6.09 8.73 0.29
C LEU A 70 5.79 7.73 -0.82
N GLN A 71 5.56 6.46 -0.45
CA GLN A 71 5.25 5.41 -1.43
C GLN A 71 3.94 5.65 -2.16
N GLY A 72 2.90 6.14 -1.46
CA GLY A 72 1.63 6.52 -2.07
C GLY A 72 1.78 7.68 -3.06
N THR A 73 2.52 8.71 -2.66
CA THR A 73 2.80 9.88 -3.52
C THR A 73 3.60 9.49 -4.76
N ILE A 74 4.58 8.59 -4.63
CA ILE A 74 5.36 8.08 -5.76
C ILE A 74 4.45 7.37 -6.77
N ASP A 75 3.55 6.50 -6.31
CA ASP A 75 2.64 5.79 -7.20
C ASP A 75 1.64 6.71 -7.90
N LEU A 76 1.05 7.67 -7.17
CA LEU A 76 0.16 8.66 -7.76
C LEU A 76 0.88 9.53 -8.79
N ARG A 77 2.12 9.94 -8.50
CA ARG A 77 2.94 10.71 -9.43
C ARG A 77 3.30 9.88 -10.67
N ALA A 78 3.64 8.61 -10.50
CA ALA A 78 3.92 7.71 -11.62
C ALA A 78 2.69 7.58 -12.53
N ALA A 79 1.50 7.35 -11.96
CA ALA A 79 0.25 7.30 -12.72
C ALA A 79 -0.04 8.61 -13.46
N HIS A 80 0.16 9.76 -12.81
CA HIS A 80 -0.01 11.07 -13.43
C HIS A 80 0.92 11.27 -14.63
N LEU A 81 2.21 10.93 -14.47
CA LEU A 81 3.18 11.04 -15.56
C LEU A 81 2.84 10.10 -16.72
N SER A 82 2.37 8.88 -16.43
CA SER A 82 1.90 7.94 -17.46
C SER A 82 0.70 8.50 -18.24
N LEU A 83 -0.30 9.08 -17.56
CA LEU A 83 -1.43 9.75 -18.23
C LEU A 83 -0.98 10.93 -19.07
N GLN A 84 -0.07 11.76 -18.56
CA GLN A 84 0.45 12.89 -19.29
C GLN A 84 1.23 12.45 -20.55
N ALA A 85 1.97 11.35 -20.47
CA ALA A 85 2.65 10.77 -21.62
C ALA A 85 1.64 10.26 -22.68
N LEU A 86 0.59 9.56 -22.25
CA LEU A 86 -0.49 9.11 -23.15
C LEU A 86 -1.19 10.30 -23.84
N LEU A 87 -1.54 11.34 -23.09
CA LEU A 87 -2.12 12.57 -23.65
C LEU A 87 -1.18 13.25 -24.63
N THR A 88 0.11 13.32 -24.30
CA THR A 88 1.13 13.90 -25.19
C THR A 88 1.26 13.11 -26.50
N LEU A 89 1.18 11.78 -26.44
CA LEU A 89 1.18 10.92 -27.62
C LEU A 89 -0.07 11.14 -28.49
N LEU A 90 -1.24 11.27 -27.85
CA LEU A 90 -2.50 11.56 -28.52
C LEU A 90 -2.50 12.95 -29.20
N GLN A 91 -1.92 13.95 -28.55
CA GLN A 91 -1.91 15.34 -29.04
C GLN A 91 -0.88 15.61 -30.15
N ARG A 92 0.20 14.82 -30.23
CA ARG A 92 1.32 15.04 -31.16
C ARG A 92 1.11 14.46 -32.57
N ARG A 93 -0.07 13.92 -32.89
CA ARG A 93 -0.27 13.18 -34.14
C ARG A 93 -1.11 13.97 -35.13
N ASP A 94 -0.61 14.03 -36.36
CA ASP A 94 -1.29 14.62 -37.52
C ASP A 94 -2.46 13.75 -38.03
N GLU A 95 -2.51 12.48 -37.64
CA GLU A 95 -3.59 11.54 -37.95
C GLU A 95 -4.27 11.02 -36.66
N PRO A 96 -5.59 10.75 -36.67
CA PRO A 96 -6.28 10.23 -35.51
C PRO A 96 -5.76 8.83 -35.14
N LEU A 97 -5.30 8.67 -33.90
CA LEU A 97 -4.98 7.35 -33.34
C LEU A 97 -6.29 6.55 -33.20
N LEU A 98 -6.46 5.56 -34.07
CA LEU A 98 -7.54 4.60 -33.98
C LEU A 98 -7.12 3.48 -33.02
N PHE A 99 -7.30 3.73 -31.72
CA PHE A 99 -7.24 2.65 -30.74
C PHE A 99 -8.55 1.86 -30.78
N SER A 100 -8.44 0.55 -30.87
CA SER A 100 -9.55 -0.31 -30.44
C SER A 100 -9.82 -0.11 -28.95
N SER A 101 -11.02 -0.47 -28.50
CA SER A 101 -11.35 -0.42 -27.08
C SER A 101 -10.40 -1.27 -26.23
N GLU A 102 -9.91 -2.40 -26.75
CA GLU A 102 -8.97 -3.28 -26.04
C GLU A 102 -7.59 -2.64 -25.89
N GLU A 103 -7.07 -2.00 -26.95
CA GLU A 103 -5.79 -1.30 -26.90
C GLU A 103 -5.84 -0.09 -25.96
N ALA A 104 -6.94 0.65 -25.97
CA ALA A 104 -7.14 1.76 -25.03
C ALA A 104 -7.16 1.27 -23.57
N LEU A 105 -7.83 0.15 -23.29
CA LEU A 105 -7.82 -0.46 -21.96
C LEU A 105 -6.43 -0.92 -21.55
N ALA A 106 -5.70 -1.61 -22.44
CA ALA A 106 -4.35 -2.09 -22.16
C ALA A 106 -3.37 -0.94 -21.82
N LEU A 107 -3.55 0.24 -22.42
CA LEU A 107 -2.75 1.43 -22.10
C LEU A 107 -3.11 2.05 -20.75
N LEU A 108 -4.38 2.01 -20.36
CA LEU A 108 -4.88 2.63 -19.13
C LEU A 108 -4.79 1.71 -17.90
N GLU A 109 -4.79 0.40 -18.08
CA GLU A 109 -4.76 -0.57 -16.98
C GLU A 109 -3.54 -0.36 -16.05
N PRO A 110 -2.30 -0.19 -16.52
CA PRO A 110 -1.16 0.07 -15.64
C PRO A 110 -1.29 1.37 -14.84
N VAL A 111 -1.94 2.38 -15.42
CA VAL A 111 -2.22 3.65 -14.74
C VAL A 111 -3.22 3.42 -13.60
N GLN A 112 -4.31 2.71 -13.89
CA GLN A 112 -5.33 2.39 -12.90
C GLN A 112 -4.75 1.59 -11.73
N GLN A 113 -3.93 0.58 -12.02
CA GLN A 113 -3.25 -0.23 -10.99
C GLN A 113 -2.36 0.65 -10.09
N ARG A 114 -1.59 1.57 -10.66
CA ARG A 114 -0.75 2.51 -9.88
C ARG A 114 -1.59 3.47 -9.04
N LEU A 115 -2.68 4.01 -9.58
CA LEU A 115 -3.60 4.85 -8.80
C LEU A 115 -4.20 4.09 -7.62
N GLN A 116 -4.68 2.88 -7.85
CA GLN A 116 -5.24 2.03 -6.80
C GLN A 116 -4.20 1.73 -5.71
N LEU A 117 -2.98 1.37 -6.10
CA LEU A 117 -1.90 1.08 -5.16
C LEU A 117 -1.52 2.33 -4.33
N GLY A 118 -1.40 3.48 -4.99
CA GLY A 118 -1.10 4.75 -4.31
C GLY A 118 -2.18 5.16 -3.32
N LEU A 119 -3.45 5.06 -3.74
CA LEU A 119 -4.61 5.33 -2.86
C LEU A 119 -4.70 4.36 -1.70
N GLN A 120 -4.48 3.06 -1.92
CA GLN A 120 -4.46 2.06 -0.84
C GLN A 120 -3.40 2.39 0.20
N ARG A 121 -2.20 2.82 -0.21
CA ARG A 121 -1.13 3.22 0.71
C ARG A 121 -1.48 4.47 1.51
N ILE A 122 -2.07 5.48 0.88
CA ILE A 122 -2.52 6.69 1.56
C ILE A 122 -3.66 6.38 2.52
N ASN A 123 -4.62 5.54 2.12
CA ASN A 123 -5.74 5.16 2.98
C ASN A 123 -5.29 4.41 4.23
N ARG A 124 -4.18 3.65 4.17
CA ARG A 124 -3.61 3.00 5.35
C ARG A 124 -3.04 3.97 6.39
N VAL A 125 -2.86 5.24 6.03
CA VAL A 125 -2.41 6.28 6.99
C VAL A 125 -3.54 6.69 7.93
N PHE A 126 -4.80 6.60 7.48
CA PHE A 126 -6.00 7.09 8.16
C PHE A 126 -6.78 5.93 8.81
#